data_AF-J9RB69-F1
#
_entry.id   AF-J9RB69-F1
#
_cell.length_a   1.000
_cell.length_b   1.000
_cell.length_c   1.000
_cell.angle_alpha   90.00
_cell.angle_beta   90.00
_cell.angle_gamma   90.00
#
_symmetry.space_group_name_H-M   'P 1'
#
loop_
_entity.id
_entity.type
_entity.pdbx_description
1 polymer ?
#
loop_
_entity_poly.entity_id
_entity_poly.type
_entity_poly.pdbx_seq_one_letter_code
_entity_poly.pdbx_strand_id
1 'polypeptide(L)' 'IGWIYGSVTEDILSGFKMHCRGWRSIYCMPVRPAFKGSAPINLSDRLHQVLRWALGSVEIFFSRHCPLWYGY' A
#
# COMPACT_ATOMS: atom_id res chain seq x y z
N ILE A 1 5.77 9.54 13.48
CA ILE A 1 5.67 10.65 12.50
C ILE A 1 6.62 10.26 11.39
N GLY A 2 6.15 10.15 10.14
CA GLY A 2 6.89 9.50 9.05
C GLY A 2 6.38 8.08 8.74
N TRP A 3 7.20 7.27 8.06
CA TRP A 3 6.91 5.88 7.70
C TRP A 3 6.52 5.07 8.95
N ILE A 4 5.45 4.28 8.84
CA ILE A 4 5.07 3.38 9.92
C ILE A 4 5.88 2.10 9.80
N TYR A 5 6.88 1.98 10.68
CA TYR A 5 7.69 0.78 10.81
C TYR A 5 6.85 -0.38 11.36
N GLY A 6 6.88 -1.52 10.68
CA GLY A 6 6.38 -2.79 11.23
C GLY A 6 5.32 -3.52 10.41
N SER A 7 5.22 -3.31 9.09
CA SER A 7 4.43 -4.19 8.22
C SER A 7 5.11 -4.34 6.87
N VAL A 8 4.94 -5.48 6.19
CA VAL A 8 5.47 -5.67 4.82
C VAL A 8 4.87 -4.66 3.81
N THR A 9 3.77 -3.98 4.18
CA THR A 9 3.03 -2.99 3.36
C THR A 9 2.93 -1.61 4.05
N GLU A 10 4.06 -1.06 4.47
CA GLU A 10 4.14 0.25 5.15
C GLU A 10 3.57 1.42 4.32
N ASP A 11 3.58 1.30 2.99
CA ASP A 11 3.07 2.32 2.06
C ASP A 11 1.56 2.57 2.25
N ILE A 12 0.77 1.48 2.28
CA ILE A 12 -0.69 1.54 2.44
C ILE A 12 -1.04 2.06 3.83
N LEU A 13 -0.33 1.57 4.84
CA LEU A 13 -0.55 1.94 6.22
C LEU A 13 -0.23 3.43 6.50
N SER A 14 0.85 3.94 5.90
CA SER A 14 1.23 5.35 5.97
C SER A 14 0.20 6.25 5.28
N GLY A 15 -0.25 5.86 4.09
CA GLY A 15 -1.33 6.55 3.37
C GLY A 15 -2.64 6.57 4.17
N PHE A 16 -3.05 5.42 4.72
CA PHE A 16 -4.25 5.31 5.55
C PHE A 16 -4.20 6.25 6.77
N LYS A 17 -3.08 6.30 7.50
CA LYS A 17 -2.93 7.19 8.66
C LYS A 17 -2.94 8.67 8.29
N MET A 18 -2.40 9.05 7.12
CA MET A 18 -2.51 10.43 6.62
C MET A 18 -3.97 10.76 6.28
N HIS A 19 -4.70 9.85 5.64
CA HIS A 19 -6.11 10.02 5.35
C HIS A 19 -6.98 10.15 6.62
N CYS A 20 -6.74 9.34 7.66
CA CYS A 20 -7.42 9.48 8.95
C CYS A 20 -7.12 10.81 9.66
N ARG A 21 -6.03 11.51 9.29
CA ARG A 21 -5.70 12.85 9.78
C ARG A 21 -6.31 13.97 8.94
N GLY A 22 -7.20 13.66 8.01
CA GLY A 22 -7.91 14.62 7.17
C GLY A 22 -7.21 15.00 5.86
N TRP A 23 -6.09 14.34 5.52
CA TRP A 23 -5.42 14.59 4.24
C TRP A 23 -6.20 13.98 3.07
N ARG A 24 -6.21 14.67 1.92
CA ARG A 24 -6.90 14.22 0.69
C ARG A 24 -5.88 13.95 -0.41
N SER A 25 -6.00 12.80 -1.07
CA SER A 25 -5.14 12.41 -2.20
C SER A 25 -5.83 12.75 -3.52
N ILE A 26 -5.04 13.01 -4.55
CA ILE A 26 -5.52 13.29 -5.92
C ILE A 26 -4.85 12.29 -6.84
N TYR A 27 -5.66 11.60 -7.66
CA TYR A 27 -5.18 10.70 -8.69
C TYR A 27 -5.30 11.39 -10.05
N CYS A 28 -4.17 11.64 -10.72
CA CYS A 28 -4.10 12.30 -12.02
C CYS A 28 -3.51 11.34 -13.06
N MET A 29 -4.24 11.15 -14.17
CA MET A 29 -3.79 10.32 -15.29
C MET A 29 -3.48 11.20 -16.50
N PRO A 30 -2.21 11.55 -16.75
CA PRO A 30 -1.83 12.26 -17.96
C PRO A 30 -2.01 11.38 -19.20
N VAL A 31 -2.27 12.01 -20.36
CA VAL A 31 -2.46 11.32 -21.65
C VAL A 31 -1.24 10.49 -22.06
N ARG A 32 -0.04 10.90 -21.62
CA ARG A 32 1.19 10.12 -21.78
C ARG A 32 1.62 9.57 -20.42
N PRO A 33 2.04 8.29 -20.33
CA PRO A 33 2.53 7.74 -19.07
C PRO A 33 3.79 8.50 -18.63
N ALA A 34 3.64 9.31 -17.58
CA ALA A 34 4.73 10.11 -17.01
C ALA A 34 5.73 9.26 -16.23
N PHE A 35 5.30 8.08 -15.77
CA PHE A 35 6.13 7.09 -15.10
C PHE A 35 6.10 5.78 -15.88
N LYS A 36 7.28 5.28 -16.28
CA LYS A 36 7.47 3.98 -16.93
C LYS A 36 8.40 3.14 -16.07
N GLY A 37 7.98 1.93 -15.75
CA GLY A 37 8.81 0.91 -15.10
C GLY A 37 8.84 -0.36 -15.91
N SER A 38 9.92 -1.13 -15.78
CA SER A 38 10.03 -2.47 -16.38
C SER A 38 9.21 -3.46 -15.57
N ALA A 39 8.22 -4.10 -16.19
CA ALA A 39 7.44 -5.16 -15.55
C ALA A 39 8.22 -6.49 -15.58
N PRO A 40 8.15 -7.31 -14.52
CA PRO A 40 8.74 -8.64 -14.53
C PRO A 40 8.06 -9.51 -15.58
N ILE A 41 8.86 -10.08 -16.48
CA ILE A 41 8.43 -10.94 -17.59
C ILE A 41 8.25 -12.40 -17.11
N ASN A 42 8.82 -12.73 -15.94
CA ASN A 42 8.84 -14.07 -15.38
C ASN A 42 7.66 -14.31 -14.42
N LEU A 43 6.97 -15.45 -14.56
CA LEU A 43 5.77 -15.78 -13.78
C LEU A 43 6.08 -16.00 -12.30
N SER A 44 7.24 -16.60 -11.99
CA SER A 44 7.68 -16.88 -10.62
C SER A 44 7.86 -15.60 -9.79
N ASP A 45 8.46 -14.57 -10.38
CA ASP A 45 8.69 -13.29 -9.70
C ASP A 45 7.38 -12.54 -9.45
N ARG A 46 6.42 -12.67 -10.38
CA ARG A 46 5.09 -12.08 -10.24
C ARG A 46 4.27 -12.77 -9.15
N LEU A 47 4.34 -14.09 -9.03
CA LEU A 47 3.68 -14.85 -7.95
C LEU A 47 4.23 -14.48 -6.58
N HIS A 48 5.55 -14.40 -6.42
CA HIS A 48 6.17 -13.95 -5.16
C HIS A 48 5.81 -12.50 -4.83
N GLN A 49 5.69 -11.62 -5.83
CA GLN A 49 5.25 -10.25 -5.61
C GLN A 49 3.80 -10.17 -5.09
N VAL A 50 2.87 -10.91 -5.71
CA VAL A 50 1.47 -10.97 -5.26
C VAL A 50 1.36 -11.60 -3.88
N LEU A 51 2.13 -12.65 -3.59
CA LEU A 51 2.15 -13.28 -2.27
C LEU A 51 2.60 -12.31 -1.18
N ARG A 52 3.63 -11.49 -1.45
CA ARG A 52 4.06 -10.43 -0.51
C ARG A 52 2.97 -9.38 -0.28
N TRP A 53 2.25 -8.98 -1.32
CA TRP A 53 1.13 -8.03 -1.18
C TRP A 53 -0.04 -8.61 -0.39
N ALA A 54 -0.38 -9.88 -0.62
CA ALA A 54 -1.42 -10.59 0.12
C ALA A 54 -1.06 -10.73 1.61
N LEU A 55 0.19 -11.13 1.91
CA LEU A 55 0.69 -11.23 3.28
C LEU A 55 0.65 -9.89 4.01
N GLY A 56 1.14 -8.81 3.39
CA GLY A 56 1.08 -7.48 3.99
C GLY A 56 -0.35 -6.98 4.22
N SER A 57 -1.27 -7.27 3.28
CA SER A 57 -2.68 -6.89 3.43
C SER A 57 -3.36 -7.63 4.59
N VAL A 58 -3.08 -8.92 4.76
CA VAL A 58 -3.58 -9.74 5.87
C VAL A 58 -2.97 -9.28 7.20
N GLU A 59 -1.67 -8.97 7.21
CA GLU A 59 -0.98 -8.42 8.39
C GLU A 59 -1.63 -7.09 8.83
N ILE A 60 -1.86 -6.14 7.90
CA ILE A 60 -2.55 -4.88 8.21
C ILE A 60 -3.95 -5.15 8.76
N PHE A 61 -4.70 -6.07 8.14
CA PHE A 61 -6.08 -6.39 8.53
C PHE A 61 -6.18 -6.95 9.96
N PHE A 62 -5.27 -7.83 10.37
CA PHE A 62 -5.23 -8.39 11.73
C PHE A 62 -4.41 -7.55 12.71
N SER A 63 -3.70 -6.51 12.24
CA SER A 63 -2.95 -5.60 13.11
C SER A 63 -3.86 -4.60 13.84
N ARG A 64 -3.27 -3.89 14.80
CA ARG A 64 -3.88 -2.77 15.54
C ARG A 64 -4.30 -1.59 14.63
N HIS A 65 -3.92 -1.59 13.35
CA HIS A 65 -4.27 -0.57 12.37
C HIS A 65 -5.39 -0.98 11.40
N CYS A 66 -6.20 -1.97 11.79
CA CYS A 66 -7.33 -2.44 10.99
C CYS A 66 -8.28 -1.27 10.61
N PRO A 67 -8.58 -1.06 9.31
CA PRO A 67 -9.46 0.01 8.85
C PRO A 67 -10.88 -0.04 9.40
N LEU A 68 -11.31 -1.22 9.88
CA LEU A 68 -12.64 -1.42 10.47
C LEU A 68 -12.81 -0.77 11.84
N TRP A 69 -11.72 -0.62 12.61
CA TRP A 69 -11.78 -0.15 14.00
C TRP A 69 -10.83 1.01 14.30
N TYR A 70 -9.88 1.31 13.40
CA TYR A 70 -8.87 2.34 13.60
C TYR A 70 -9.30 3.67 12.96
N GLY A 71 -9.73 4.63 13.79
CA GLY A 71 -10.10 5.99 13.35
C GLY A 71 -11.59 6.35 13.52
N TYR A 72 -12.35 5.55 14.26
CA TYR A 72 -13.67 5.90 14.79
C TYR A 72 -13.55 6.62 16.14
#